data_AF-K1TR15-F1
#
_entry.id   AF-K1TR15-F1
#
_cell.length_a   1.000
_cell.length_b   1.000
_cell.length_c   1.000
_cell.angle_alpha   90.00
_cell.angle_beta   90.00
_cell.angle_gamma   90.00
#
_symmetry.space_group_name_H-M   'P 1'
#
loop_
_entity.id
_entity.type
_entity.pdbx_description
1 polymer ?
#
loop_
_entity_poly.entity_id
_entity_poly.type
_entity_poly.pdbx_seq_one_letter_code
_entity_poly.pdbx_strand_id
1 'polypeptide(L)'
;MTENKPAELEAYAVVKDIKELKDVDVAVLATPTRSVEEYAKEILAMGINTVDSFDIHTQITSLRRSLDESAKAGKAVAIISAGWDPGSDSVVRTLLEAIAPKGITYTNFGPGRSMGHSVAVRAIDGVKDALSMTIPVGTGIHRRMVYVELEEGADFKTVE
;
A
#
# COMPACT_ATOMS: atom_id res chain seq x y z
N MET A 1 -16.30 19.33 14.07
CA MET A 1 -16.34 18.12 14.91
C MET A 1 -16.78 16.98 14.01
N THR A 2 -15.84 16.12 13.58
CA THR A 2 -16.18 14.90 12.83
C THR A 2 -16.98 13.97 13.73
N GLU A 3 -18.24 13.69 13.36
CA GLU A 3 -19.07 12.68 14.02
C GLU A 3 -18.31 11.33 13.97
N ASN A 4 -18.23 10.62 15.10
CA ASN A 4 -17.48 9.36 15.31
C ASN A 4 -15.94 9.47 15.46
N LYS A 5 -15.45 10.39 16.29
CA LYS A 5 -14.04 10.37 16.70
C LYS A 5 -13.80 9.33 17.82
N PRO A 6 -12.93 8.31 17.63
CA PRO A 6 -12.56 7.36 18.67
C PRO A 6 -11.90 8.05 19.88
N ALA A 7 -12.05 7.46 21.06
CA ALA A 7 -11.51 8.02 22.31
C ALA A 7 -9.97 8.15 22.27
N GLU A 8 -9.30 7.20 21.61
CA GLU A 8 -7.85 7.18 21.43
C GLU A 8 -7.34 8.38 20.63
N LEU A 9 -8.21 9.02 19.83
CA LEU A 9 -7.86 10.17 19.03
C LEU A 9 -8.19 11.50 19.71
N GLU A 10 -8.79 11.52 20.91
CA GLU A 10 -9.32 12.72 21.57
C GLU A 10 -8.33 13.89 21.59
N ALA A 11 -7.05 13.62 21.87
CA ALA A 11 -5.99 14.62 21.91
C ALA A 11 -5.60 15.22 20.54
N TYR A 12 -6.00 14.63 19.42
CA TYR A 12 -5.57 15.03 18.08
C TYR A 12 -6.66 15.76 17.30
N ALA A 13 -6.28 16.74 16.48
CA ALA A 13 -7.22 17.33 15.53
C ALA A 13 -7.57 16.28 14.45
N VAL A 14 -8.87 15.96 14.35
CA VAL A 14 -9.40 15.09 13.29
C VAL A 14 -10.29 15.95 12.40
N VAL A 15 -9.85 16.12 11.16
CA VAL A 15 -10.43 17.05 10.19
C VAL A 15 -10.76 16.32 8.89
N LYS A 16 -11.56 16.95 8.02
CA LYS A 16 -11.92 16.37 6.72
C LYS A 16 -10.97 16.84 5.62
N ASP A 17 -10.41 18.03 5.75
CA ASP A 17 -9.44 18.61 4.83
C ASP A 17 -8.16 19.00 5.59
N ILE A 18 -6.99 18.69 5.03
CA ILE A 18 -5.68 19.04 5.59
C ILE A 18 -5.51 20.56 5.79
N LYS A 19 -6.22 21.39 5.01
CA LYS A 19 -6.24 22.85 5.12
C LYS A 19 -6.79 23.36 6.46
N GLU A 20 -7.51 22.51 7.21
CA GLU A 20 -7.99 22.82 8.56
C GLU A 20 -6.88 22.68 9.62
N LEU A 21 -5.78 22.01 9.29
CA LEU A 21 -4.60 21.92 10.14
C LEU A 21 -3.67 23.10 9.91
N LYS A 22 -2.88 23.43 10.92
CA LYS A 22 -1.88 24.50 10.87
C LYS A 22 -0.49 23.90 10.94
N ASP A 23 0.46 24.56 10.28
CA ASP A 23 1.89 24.26 10.40
C ASP A 23 2.24 22.79 10.10
N VAL A 24 1.65 22.23 9.03
CA VAL A 24 1.93 20.84 8.60
C VAL A 24 3.19 20.81 7.74
N ASP A 25 4.27 20.25 8.27
CA ASP A 25 5.53 20.09 7.53
C ASP A 25 5.51 18.89 6.56
N VAL A 26 4.88 17.79 6.99
CA VAL A 26 4.85 16.52 6.28
C VAL A 26 3.50 15.83 6.46
N ALA A 27 2.91 15.34 5.37
CA ALA A 27 1.75 14.46 5.38
C ALA A 27 2.16 13.01 5.11
N VAL A 28 1.86 12.11 6.06
CA VAL A 28 2.02 10.66 5.88
C VAL A 28 0.72 10.10 5.29
N LEU A 29 0.75 9.71 4.03
CA LEU A 29 -0.40 9.28 3.26
C LEU A 29 -0.66 7.79 3.50
N ALA A 30 -1.49 7.49 4.51
CA ALA A 30 -2.02 6.15 4.78
C ALA A 30 -3.31 5.87 3.98
N THR A 31 -3.36 6.32 2.72
CA THR A 31 -4.51 6.15 1.84
C THR A 31 -4.39 4.84 1.04
N PRO A 32 -5.49 4.31 0.46
CA PRO A 32 -5.40 3.22 -0.49
C PRO A 32 -4.47 3.58 -1.64
N THR A 33 -3.63 2.63 -2.11
CA THR A 33 -2.58 2.88 -3.12
C THR A 33 -3.06 3.67 -4.34
N ARG A 34 -4.27 3.38 -4.84
CA ARG A 34 -4.82 4.05 -6.03
C ARG A 34 -5.21 5.52 -5.81
N SER A 35 -5.35 5.95 -4.57
CA SER A 35 -5.68 7.33 -4.20
C SER A 35 -4.45 8.15 -3.85
N VAL A 36 -3.28 7.54 -3.68
CA VAL A 36 -2.03 8.24 -3.28
C VAL A 36 -1.72 9.39 -4.23
N GLU A 37 -1.79 9.17 -5.55
CA GLU A 37 -1.41 10.19 -6.52
C GLU A 37 -2.27 11.45 -6.41
N GLU A 38 -3.59 11.29 -6.28
CA GLU A 38 -4.55 12.40 -6.15
C GLU A 38 -4.24 13.25 -4.91
N TYR A 39 -4.19 12.61 -3.74
CA TYR A 39 -3.92 13.31 -2.47
C TYR A 39 -2.52 13.92 -2.42
N ALA A 40 -1.50 13.19 -2.87
CA ALA A 40 -0.13 13.69 -2.86
C ALA A 40 0.01 14.94 -3.74
N LYS A 41 -0.61 14.98 -4.92
CA LYS A 41 -0.56 16.15 -5.81
C LYS A 41 -1.16 17.39 -5.16
N GLU A 42 -2.33 17.27 -4.53
CA GLU A 42 -2.98 18.39 -3.86
C GLU A 42 -2.11 18.94 -2.72
N ILE A 43 -1.57 18.04 -1.88
CA ILE A 43 -0.77 18.40 -0.70
C ILE A 43 0.59 19.00 -1.12
N LEU A 44 1.25 18.40 -2.11
CA LEU A 44 2.51 18.92 -2.64
C LEU A 44 2.33 20.31 -3.24
N ALA A 45 1.21 20.58 -3.93
CA ALA A 45 0.92 21.90 -4.50
C ALA A 45 0.74 22.99 -3.43
N MET A 46 0.41 22.61 -2.18
CA MET A 46 0.37 23.51 -1.03
C MET A 46 1.76 23.77 -0.41
N GLY A 47 2.81 23.11 -0.91
CA GLY A 47 4.17 23.19 -0.36
C GLY A 47 4.42 22.30 0.85
N ILE A 48 3.53 21.34 1.11
CA ILE A 48 3.66 20.38 2.21
C ILE A 48 4.36 19.12 1.67
N ASN A 49 5.33 18.60 2.41
CA ASN A 49 6.03 17.37 2.00
C ASN A 49 5.11 16.15 2.17
N THR A 50 5.34 15.10 1.39
CA THR A 50 4.56 13.87 1.47
C THR A 50 5.43 12.63 1.65
N VAL A 51 4.89 11.65 2.38
CA VAL A 51 5.43 10.28 2.46
C VAL A 51 4.29 9.31 2.23
N ASP A 52 4.47 8.33 1.34
CA ASP A 52 3.45 7.32 1.04
C ASP A 52 4.04 5.89 0.99
N SER A 53 3.16 4.90 1.02
CA SER A 53 3.50 3.48 0.86
C SER A 53 2.91 2.88 -0.43
N PHE A 54 2.93 3.63 -1.55
CA PHE A 54 2.40 3.16 -2.83
C PHE A 54 3.07 1.85 -3.27
N ASP A 55 2.26 0.81 -3.49
CA ASP A 55 2.73 -0.59 -3.64
C ASP A 55 2.55 -1.22 -5.03
N ILE A 56 2.07 -0.48 -6.03
CA ILE A 56 1.96 -0.99 -7.41
C ILE A 56 3.32 -0.85 -8.11
N HIS A 57 4.17 -1.87 -7.99
CA HIS A 57 5.54 -1.90 -8.53
C HIS A 57 5.68 -1.43 -9.98
N THR A 58 4.76 -1.82 -10.86
CA THR A 58 4.79 -1.47 -12.28
C THR A 58 4.53 0.01 -12.55
N GLN A 59 4.00 0.74 -11.58
CA GLN A 59 3.60 2.16 -11.68
C GLN A 59 4.44 3.10 -10.82
N ILE A 60 5.43 2.60 -10.08
CA ILE A 60 6.29 3.45 -9.22
C ILE A 60 7.00 4.52 -10.06
N THR A 61 7.50 4.17 -11.25
CA THR A 61 8.21 5.13 -12.11
C THR A 61 7.30 6.22 -12.69
N SER A 62 6.05 5.88 -13.03
CA SER A 62 5.05 6.86 -13.46
C SER A 62 4.62 7.76 -12.31
N LEU A 63 4.36 7.19 -11.13
CA LEU A 63 4.03 7.96 -9.93
C LEU A 63 5.16 8.94 -9.59
N ARG A 64 6.43 8.48 -9.59
CA ARG A 64 7.59 9.34 -9.35
C ARG A 64 7.62 10.56 -10.26
N ARG A 65 7.39 10.38 -11.57
CA ARG A 65 7.38 11.49 -12.54
C ARG A 65 6.23 12.44 -12.27
N SER A 66 5.06 11.87 -12.02
CA SER A 66 3.83 12.62 -11.75
C SER A 66 3.94 13.49 -10.48
N LEU A 67 4.49 12.93 -9.40
CA LEU A 67 4.67 13.65 -8.14
C LEU A 67 5.88 14.60 -8.17
N ASP A 68 6.92 14.32 -8.96
CA ASP A 68 8.06 15.24 -9.15
C ASP A 68 7.63 16.59 -9.73
N GLU A 69 6.67 16.59 -10.67
CA GLU A 69 6.09 17.82 -11.24
C GLU A 69 5.40 18.66 -10.16
N SER A 70 4.51 18.06 -9.36
CA SER A 70 3.79 18.75 -8.28
C SER A 70 4.71 19.17 -7.13
N ALA A 71 5.65 18.31 -6.73
CA ALA A 71 6.61 18.59 -5.67
C ALA A 71 7.49 19.80 -6.02
N LYS A 72 8.00 19.87 -7.25
CA LYS A 72 8.78 21.02 -7.73
C LYS A 72 7.95 22.30 -7.79
N ALA A 73 6.71 22.22 -8.28
CA ALA A 73 5.82 23.38 -8.37
C ALA A 73 5.51 23.96 -6.98
N GLY A 74 5.25 23.10 -6.00
CA GLY A 74 5.00 23.49 -4.61
C GLY A 74 6.24 23.75 -3.77
N LYS A 75 7.45 23.51 -4.29
CA LYS A 75 8.71 23.55 -3.53
C LYS A 75 8.72 22.60 -2.32
N ALA A 76 8.11 21.42 -2.50
CA ALA A 76 8.01 20.36 -1.52
C ALA A 76 8.79 19.11 -1.95
N VAL A 77 8.87 18.11 -1.06
CA VAL A 77 9.49 16.81 -1.29
C VAL A 77 8.46 15.70 -1.16
N ALA A 78 8.52 14.72 -2.07
CA ALA A 78 7.73 13.50 -2.00
C ALA A 78 8.64 12.28 -1.82
N ILE A 79 8.41 11.51 -0.75
CA ILE A 79 9.00 10.19 -0.54
C ILE A 79 7.93 9.15 -0.87
N ILE A 80 8.13 8.42 -1.96
CA ILE A 80 7.14 7.45 -2.47
C ILE A 80 7.53 6.03 -2.11
N SER A 81 6.54 5.13 -2.08
CA SER A 81 6.76 3.68 -1.96
C SER A 81 7.63 3.30 -0.75
N ALA A 82 7.44 3.99 0.38
CA ALA A 82 8.21 3.84 1.61
C ALA A 82 7.59 2.83 2.58
N GLY A 83 7.26 1.63 2.07
CA GLY A 83 6.82 0.50 2.88
C GLY A 83 7.97 -0.46 3.23
N TRP A 84 7.64 -1.75 3.37
CA TRP A 84 8.63 -2.82 3.43
C TRP A 84 8.93 -3.36 2.02
N ASP A 85 7.92 -3.72 1.23
CA ASP A 85 8.05 -4.02 -0.20
C ASP A 85 6.86 -3.45 -0.99
N PRO A 86 7.04 -2.41 -1.83
CA PRO A 86 8.29 -1.68 -2.05
C PRO A 86 8.73 -0.87 -0.82
N GLY A 87 10.03 -0.60 -0.73
CA GLY A 87 10.62 0.21 0.34
C GLY A 87 11.92 -0.38 0.86
N SER A 88 11.95 -0.82 2.12
CA SER A 88 13.17 -1.41 2.72
C SER A 88 13.73 -2.59 1.93
N ASP A 89 12.88 -3.48 1.41
CA ASP A 89 13.30 -4.62 0.59
C ASP A 89 13.88 -4.17 -0.75
N SER A 90 13.36 -3.09 -1.32
CA SER A 90 13.92 -2.48 -2.52
C SER A 90 15.34 -1.96 -2.28
N VAL A 91 15.61 -1.35 -1.11
CA VAL A 91 16.95 -0.93 -0.72
C VAL A 91 17.89 -2.12 -0.64
N VAL A 92 17.47 -3.19 0.04
CA VAL A 92 18.27 -4.43 0.17
C VAL A 92 18.53 -5.06 -1.19
N ARG A 93 17.51 -5.22 -2.04
CA ARG A 93 17.67 -5.79 -3.40
C ARG A 93 18.65 -4.98 -4.24
N THR A 94 18.53 -3.65 -4.20
CA THR A 94 19.42 -2.74 -4.95
C THR A 94 20.87 -2.89 -4.45
N LEU A 95 21.07 -2.96 -3.14
CA LEU A 95 22.39 -3.18 -2.54
C LEU A 95 22.99 -4.52 -2.97
N LEU A 96 22.22 -5.61 -2.87
CA LEU A 96 22.66 -6.95 -3.24
C LEU A 96 23.06 -7.03 -4.72
N GLU A 97 22.28 -6.43 -5.61
CA GLU A 97 22.59 -6.39 -7.04
C GLU A 97 23.85 -5.55 -7.34
N ALA A 98 24.05 -4.45 -6.61
CA ALA A 98 25.24 -3.60 -6.78
C ALA A 98 26.55 -4.32 -6.38
N ILE A 99 26.53 -5.11 -5.29
CA ILE A 99 27.73 -5.81 -4.79
C ILE A 99 27.94 -7.18 -5.44
N ALA A 100 26.88 -7.79 -5.97
CA ALA A 100 26.91 -9.05 -6.70
C ALA A 100 26.23 -8.89 -8.07
N PRO A 101 26.88 -8.22 -9.04
CA PRO A 101 26.27 -7.82 -10.32
C PRO A 101 26.00 -8.97 -11.29
N LYS A 102 26.37 -10.20 -10.92
CA LYS A 102 26.03 -11.42 -11.64
C LYS A 102 25.35 -12.37 -10.66
N GLY A 103 24.12 -12.75 -10.96
CA GLY A 103 23.32 -13.63 -10.13
C GLY A 103 21.84 -13.49 -10.42
N ILE A 104 21.02 -14.18 -9.63
CA ILE A 104 19.56 -14.05 -9.64
C ILE A 104 19.11 -13.80 -8.20
N THR A 105 18.36 -12.72 -8.00
CA THR A 105 17.79 -12.38 -6.70
C THR A 105 16.35 -12.89 -6.61
N TYR A 106 16.04 -13.66 -5.57
CA TYR A 106 14.69 -14.13 -5.29
C TYR A 106 14.15 -13.48 -4.02
N THR A 107 12.96 -12.86 -4.13
CA THR A 107 12.21 -12.37 -2.96
C THR A 107 11.08 -13.35 -2.67
N ASN A 108 11.05 -13.90 -1.45
CA ASN A 108 10.04 -14.86 -1.03
C ASN A 108 9.19 -14.20 0.05
N PHE A 109 7.87 -14.28 -0.09
CA PHE A 109 6.92 -13.56 0.75
C PHE A 109 6.19 -14.53 1.66
N GLY A 110 5.93 -14.10 2.89
CA GLY A 110 5.17 -14.85 3.88
C GLY A 110 6.02 -15.82 4.72
N PRO A 111 5.37 -16.71 5.51
CA PRO A 111 3.93 -16.90 5.60
C PRO A 111 3.17 -15.64 6.05
N GLY A 112 2.15 -15.22 5.29
CA GLY A 112 1.42 -13.99 5.62
C GLY A 112 0.13 -13.81 4.83
N ARG A 113 -0.79 -13.00 5.36
CA ARG A 113 -2.04 -12.63 4.69
C ARG A 113 -1.73 -11.77 3.46
N SER A 114 -2.30 -12.14 2.32
CA SER A 114 -2.32 -11.29 1.14
C SER A 114 -3.63 -10.52 1.08
N MET A 115 -3.58 -9.22 1.37
CA MET A 115 -4.77 -8.35 1.39
C MET A 115 -5.51 -8.36 0.04
N GLY A 116 -4.78 -8.18 -1.06
CA GLY A 116 -5.36 -8.18 -2.42
C GLY A 116 -6.02 -9.52 -2.79
N HIS A 117 -5.38 -10.65 -2.51
CA HIS A 117 -5.98 -11.97 -2.82
C HIS A 117 -7.17 -12.27 -1.90
N SER A 118 -7.11 -11.88 -0.62
CA SER A 118 -8.28 -11.96 0.27
C SER A 118 -9.47 -11.15 -0.26
N VAL A 119 -9.24 -9.96 -0.81
CA VAL A 119 -10.30 -9.14 -1.44
C VAL A 119 -10.83 -9.81 -2.70
N ALA A 120 -9.96 -10.36 -3.55
CA ALA A 120 -10.37 -11.05 -4.77
C ALA A 120 -11.26 -12.27 -4.48
N VAL A 121 -10.90 -13.09 -3.47
CA VAL A 121 -11.70 -14.27 -3.09
C VAL A 121 -13.05 -13.86 -2.48
N ARG A 122 -13.07 -12.81 -1.65
CA ARG A 122 -14.33 -12.25 -1.12
C ARG A 122 -15.28 -11.71 -2.19
N ALA A 123 -14.79 -11.42 -3.39
CA ALA A 123 -15.62 -10.92 -4.48
C ALA A 123 -16.32 -12.06 -5.28
N ILE A 124 -16.08 -13.32 -4.92
CA ILE A 124 -16.73 -14.48 -5.54
C ILE A 124 -18.12 -14.67 -4.91
N ASP A 125 -19.14 -14.82 -5.75
CA ASP A 125 -20.51 -15.08 -5.29
C ASP A 125 -20.57 -16.36 -4.43
N GLY A 126 -21.23 -16.27 -3.27
CA GLY A 126 -21.31 -17.37 -2.32
C GLY A 126 -20.18 -17.40 -1.29
N VAL A 127 -19.19 -16.49 -1.37
CA VAL A 127 -18.16 -16.30 -0.33
C VAL A 127 -18.56 -15.16 0.60
N LYS A 128 -18.74 -15.47 1.89
CA LYS A 128 -19.04 -14.50 2.95
C LYS A 128 -17.79 -13.78 3.46
N ASP A 129 -16.72 -14.53 3.73
CA ASP A 129 -15.39 -13.97 4.06
C ASP A 129 -14.27 -14.88 3.55
N ALA A 130 -13.08 -14.32 3.39
CA ALA A 130 -11.91 -15.07 2.93
C ALA A 130 -10.57 -14.55 3.45
N LEU A 131 -9.70 -15.51 3.78
CA LEU A 131 -8.29 -15.34 4.08
C LEU A 131 -7.44 -16.07 3.03
N SER A 132 -6.68 -15.33 2.24
CA SER A 132 -5.65 -15.90 1.36
C SER A 132 -4.27 -15.69 1.99
N MET A 133 -3.60 -16.79 2.33
CA MET A 133 -2.22 -16.77 2.81
C MET A 133 -1.24 -17.04 1.67
N THR A 134 -0.17 -16.24 1.60
CA THR A 134 0.98 -16.48 0.74
C THR A 134 2.04 -17.25 1.53
N ILE A 135 2.41 -18.44 1.05
CA ILE A 135 3.41 -19.32 1.68
C ILE A 135 4.61 -19.44 0.74
N PRO A 136 5.83 -19.10 1.18
CA PRO A 136 7.01 -19.18 0.32
C PRO A 136 7.40 -20.64 0.09
N VAL A 137 7.67 -21.02 -1.16
CA VAL A 137 8.25 -22.34 -1.50
C VAL A 137 9.67 -22.23 -2.09
N GLY A 138 10.21 -21.01 -2.14
CA GLY A 138 11.56 -20.70 -2.61
C GLY A 138 11.60 -20.20 -4.05
N THR A 139 12.71 -19.58 -4.42
CA THR A 139 12.96 -19.08 -5.79
C THR A 139 11.87 -18.14 -6.34
N GLY A 140 11.21 -17.36 -5.47
CA GLY A 140 10.14 -16.44 -5.88
C GLY A 140 8.81 -17.14 -6.23
N ILE A 141 8.72 -18.45 -5.95
CA ILE A 141 7.49 -19.22 -6.10
C ILE A 141 6.77 -19.24 -4.75
N HIS A 142 5.45 -19.08 -4.79
CA HIS A 142 4.60 -19.11 -3.60
C HIS A 142 3.42 -20.05 -3.80
N ARG A 143 3.03 -20.72 -2.73
CA ARG A 143 1.76 -21.43 -2.62
C ARG A 143 0.72 -20.49 -2.01
N ARG A 144 -0.51 -20.53 -2.51
CA ARG A 144 -1.64 -19.84 -1.88
C ARG A 144 -2.47 -20.85 -1.10
N MET A 145 -2.66 -20.58 0.19
CA MET A 145 -3.61 -21.33 1.03
C MET A 145 -4.82 -20.43 1.24
N VAL A 146 -5.98 -20.83 0.75
CA VAL A 146 -7.20 -20.02 0.79
C VAL A 146 -8.17 -20.67 1.77
N TYR A 147 -8.65 -19.86 2.73
CA TYR A 147 -9.66 -20.23 3.70
C TYR A 147 -10.89 -19.36 3.42
N VAL A 148 -12.06 -19.98 3.27
CA VAL A 148 -13.33 -19.30 2.94
C VAL A 148 -14.40 -19.63 3.97
N GLU A 149 -15.19 -18.63 4.33
CA GLU A 149 -16.52 -18.81 4.93
C GLU A 149 -17.55 -18.63 3.82
N LEU A 150 -18.47 -19.58 3.68
CA LEU A 150 -19.50 -19.53 2.64
C LEU A 150 -20.75 -18.82 3.14
N GLU A 151 -21.48 -18.22 2.21
CA GLU A 151 -22.85 -17.79 2.45
C GLU A 151 -23.76 -18.99 2.70
N GLU A 152 -24.85 -18.78 3.44
CA GLU A 152 -25.80 -19.85 3.74
C GLU A 152 -26.41 -20.42 2.45
N GLY A 153 -26.27 -21.73 2.25
CA GLY A 153 -26.78 -22.44 1.07
C GLY A 153 -25.87 -22.44 -0.16
N ALA A 154 -24.69 -21.81 -0.10
CA ALA A 154 -23.71 -21.88 -1.18
C ALA A 154 -23.01 -23.27 -1.23
N ASP A 155 -22.77 -23.78 -2.44
CA ASP A 155 -22.01 -25.01 -2.66
C ASP A 155 -20.52 -24.69 -2.81
N PHE A 156 -19.68 -25.34 -2.00
CA PHE A 156 -18.22 -25.19 -2.07
C PHE A 156 -17.66 -25.44 -3.47
N LYS A 157 -18.25 -26.38 -4.24
CA LYS A 157 -17.78 -26.68 -5.61
C LYS A 157 -17.99 -25.54 -6.60
N THR A 158 -18.83 -24.57 -6.26
CA THR A 158 -19.10 -23.40 -7.11
C THR A 158 -18.15 -22.24 -6.83
N VAL A 159 -17.31 -22.36 -5.79
CA VAL A 159 -16.38 -21.32 -5.34
C VAL A 159 -14.92 -21.79 -5.26
N GLU A 160 -14.64 -23.08 -5.50
CA GLU A 160 -13.28 -23.66 -5.50
C GLU A 160 -12.48 -23.39 -6.78
#